data_AF-A0A2W1BFG6-F1
#
_entry.id   AF-A0A2W1BFG6-F1
#
_cell.length_a   1.000
_cell.length_b   1.000
_cell.length_c   1.000
_cell.angle_alpha   90.00
_cell.angle_beta   90.00
_cell.angle_gamma   90.00
#
_symmetry.space_group_name_H-M   'P 1'
#
loop_
_entity.id
_entity.type
_entity.pdbx_description
1 polymer ?
#
loop_
_entity_poly.entity_id
_entity_poly.type
_entity_poly.pdbx_seq_one_letter_code
_entity_poly.pdbx_strand_id
1 'polypeptide(L)'
;MRIHLPTTRRRPPPASDYFFNYFTLGLDVLFDARTHQVKKFVLHTNYPGHYNFNMYHRCEFELTVQPDKCEANSLVESRGAVCITAYSKWEVVSRALRVAERPVVLNRASSTNTTNPFGSTFCYGYQDIIFEVMSNNYIASITLYQPEGSRPRYAVNSIA
;
A
#
# COMPACT_ATOMS: atom_id res chain seq x y z
N MET A 1 38.96 -21.82 39.26
CA MET A 1 37.74 -21.01 39.04
C MET A 1 37.84 -20.35 37.67
N ARG A 2 36.93 -20.69 36.74
CA ARG A 2 36.87 -20.09 35.40
C ARG A 2 36.13 -18.75 35.52
N ILE A 3 36.86 -17.66 35.35
CA ILE A 3 36.29 -16.31 35.34
C ILE A 3 35.71 -16.11 33.92
N HIS A 4 34.39 -16.05 33.82
CA HIS A 4 33.71 -15.80 32.55
C HIS A 4 34.05 -14.40 32.05
N LEU A 5 34.50 -14.31 30.80
CA LEU A 5 34.75 -13.09 30.04
C LEU A 5 33.46 -12.23 30.01
N PRO A 6 33.55 -10.89 30.09
CA PRO A 6 32.38 -10.03 30.05
C PRO A 6 31.54 -10.31 28.80
N THR A 7 30.27 -10.59 29.07
CA THR A 7 29.12 -10.65 28.18
C THR A 7 29.32 -9.93 26.84
N THR A 8 29.06 -10.68 25.76
CA THR A 8 28.94 -10.14 24.40
C THR A 8 28.08 -8.88 24.46
N ARG A 9 28.65 -7.71 24.09
CA ARG A 9 27.87 -6.47 23.93
C ARG A 9 26.72 -6.79 22.99
N ARG A 10 25.50 -6.93 23.52
CA ARG A 10 24.30 -7.03 22.70
C ARG A 10 24.30 -5.79 21.83
N ARG A 11 24.47 -5.98 20.52
CA ARG A 11 24.31 -4.86 19.57
C ARG A 11 22.95 -4.23 19.87
N PRO A 12 22.85 -2.89 19.94
CA PRO A 12 21.54 -2.28 20.03
C PRO A 12 20.67 -2.84 18.91
N PRO A 13 19.41 -3.20 19.18
CA PRO A 13 18.53 -3.71 18.14
C PRO A 13 18.52 -2.72 16.98
N PRO A 14 18.56 -3.20 15.73
CA PRO A 14 18.48 -2.30 14.59
C PRO A 14 17.20 -1.46 14.71
N ALA A 15 17.33 -0.16 14.46
CA ALA A 15 16.18 0.75 14.45
C ALA A 15 15.10 0.17 13.51
N SER A 16 13.86 0.09 14.00
CA SER A 16 12.72 -0.47 13.27
C SER A 16 11.97 0.63 12.56
N ASP A 17 11.55 0.36 11.31
CA ASP A 17 10.74 1.31 10.53
C ASP A 17 9.45 1.63 11.28
N TYR A 18 8.90 2.82 11.07
CA TYR A 18 7.77 3.32 11.84
C TYR A 18 6.70 3.96 10.94
N PHE A 19 5.44 3.80 11.34
CA PHE A 19 4.28 4.38 10.64
C PHE A 19 3.82 5.65 11.34
N PHE A 20 3.51 6.67 10.55
CA PHE A 20 2.65 7.79 10.97
C PHE A 20 1.29 7.61 10.30
N ASN A 21 0.24 7.52 11.12
CA ASN A 21 -1.14 7.32 10.66
C ASN A 21 -1.87 8.67 10.72
N TYR A 22 -2.38 9.14 9.58
CA TYR A 22 -3.15 10.35 9.43
C TYR A 22 -4.62 10.01 9.21
N PHE A 23 -5.31 9.63 10.30
CA PHE A 23 -6.68 9.13 10.26
C PHE A 23 -7.65 10.07 9.52
N THR A 24 -7.53 11.38 9.72
CA THR A 24 -8.39 12.40 9.09
C THR A 24 -8.11 12.61 7.61
N LEU A 25 -6.95 12.16 7.11
CA LEU A 25 -6.55 12.20 5.70
C LEU A 25 -6.71 10.84 5.00
N GLY A 26 -7.02 9.78 5.74
CA GLY A 26 -7.06 8.42 5.21
C GLY A 26 -5.70 7.90 4.73
N LEU A 27 -4.61 8.34 5.35
CA LEU A 27 -3.24 8.12 4.86
C LEU A 27 -2.34 7.52 5.94
N ASP A 28 -1.61 6.45 5.62
CA ASP A 28 -0.47 6.01 6.43
C ASP A 28 0.84 6.19 5.67
N VAL A 29 1.88 6.63 6.39
CA VAL A 29 3.22 6.85 5.84
C VAL A 29 4.22 6.00 6.60
N LEU A 30 4.88 5.07 5.91
CA LEU A 30 5.97 4.27 6.46
C LEU A 30 7.29 5.01 6.26
N PHE A 31 8.01 5.25 7.35
CA PHE A 31 9.35 5.84 7.33
C PHE A 31 10.43 4.82 7.62
N ASP A 32 11.55 4.95 6.91
CA ASP A 32 12.78 4.21 7.19
C ASP A 32 13.39 4.69 8.51
N ALA A 33 13.70 3.75 9.41
CA ALA A 33 14.18 4.08 10.75
C ALA A 33 15.54 4.78 10.80
N ARG A 34 16.34 4.63 9.74
CA ARG A 34 17.72 5.14 9.69
C ARG A 34 17.81 6.46 8.97
N THR A 35 17.11 6.59 7.85
CA THR A 35 17.16 7.79 6.99
C THR A 35 15.99 8.74 7.23
N HIS A 36 14.96 8.32 7.97
CA HIS A 36 13.70 9.05 8.15
C HIS A 36 13.03 9.43 6.82
N GLN A 37 13.33 8.69 5.75
CA GLN A 37 12.73 8.87 4.44
C GLN A 37 11.49 8.00 4.28
N VAL A 38 10.54 8.45 3.48
CA VAL A 38 9.33 7.69 3.17
C VAL A 38 9.68 6.45 2.35
N LYS A 39 9.15 5.30 2.77
CA LYS A 39 9.23 4.02 2.07
C LYS A 39 7.93 3.66 1.34
N LYS A 40 6.79 3.92 1.98
CA LYS A 40 5.47 3.51 1.50
C LYS A 40 4.39 4.50 1.92
N PHE A 41 3.38 4.63 1.07
CA PHE A 41 2.10 5.28 1.40
C PHE A 41 0.99 4.24 1.36
N VAL A 42 0.05 4.30 2.30
CA VAL A 42 -1.19 3.51 2.28
C VAL A 42 -2.36 4.49 2.25
N LEU A 43 -3.15 4.44 1.17
CA LEU A 43 -4.29 5.31 0.91
C LEU A 43 -5.57 4.52 1.18
N HIS A 44 -6.38 4.95 2.16
CA HIS A 44 -7.61 4.27 2.57
C HIS A 44 -8.83 4.89 1.88
N THR A 45 -9.72 4.07 1.32
CA THR A 45 -10.93 4.54 0.61
C THR A 45 -12.17 4.64 1.50
N ASN A 46 -12.13 4.02 2.69
CA ASN A 46 -13.20 4.02 3.68
C ASN A 46 -14.57 3.54 3.15
N TYR A 47 -14.62 2.34 2.55
CA TYR A 47 -15.88 1.68 2.20
C TYR A 47 -16.42 0.82 3.37
N PRO A 48 -17.75 0.75 3.54
CA PRO A 48 -18.36 -0.17 4.49
C PRO A 48 -18.05 -1.62 4.09
N GLY A 49 -17.96 -2.50 5.09
CA GLY A 49 -17.55 -3.89 4.88
C GLY A 49 -16.04 -4.10 4.88
N HIS A 50 -15.24 -3.08 5.19
CA HIS A 50 -13.82 -3.24 5.47
C HIS A 50 -13.55 -3.22 6.98
N TYR A 51 -12.51 -3.93 7.41
CA TYR A 51 -12.10 -3.98 8.81
C TYR A 51 -11.78 -2.60 9.41
N ASN A 52 -11.20 -1.70 8.62
CA ASN A 52 -10.87 -0.34 9.05
C ASN A 52 -11.99 0.69 8.79
N PHE A 53 -13.20 0.26 8.41
CA PHE A 53 -14.28 1.19 8.15
C PHE A 53 -14.54 2.09 9.35
N ASN A 54 -14.70 3.40 9.11
CA ASN A 54 -14.88 4.44 10.13
C ASN A 54 -13.66 4.68 11.07
N MET A 55 -12.54 3.96 10.90
CA MET A 55 -11.27 4.25 11.57
C MET A 55 -10.49 5.36 10.84
N TYR A 56 -10.63 5.42 9.52
CA TYR A 56 -10.00 6.40 8.65
C TYR A 56 -11.06 7.18 7.88
N HIS A 57 -10.79 8.44 7.60
CA HIS A 57 -11.47 9.17 6.54
C HIS A 57 -11.07 8.60 5.17
N ARG A 58 -11.87 8.90 4.15
CA ARG A 58 -11.51 8.58 2.76
C ARG A 58 -10.36 9.48 2.32
N CYS A 59 -9.31 8.88 1.79
CA CYS A 59 -8.23 9.59 1.12
C CYS A 59 -8.66 9.97 -0.30
N GLU A 60 -8.78 11.27 -0.56
CA GLU A 60 -9.16 11.81 -1.88
C GLU A 60 -7.94 11.86 -2.81
N PHE A 61 -7.51 10.70 -3.29
CA PHE A 61 -6.39 10.59 -4.23
C PHE A 61 -6.86 10.53 -5.69
N GLU A 62 -5.97 10.96 -6.57
CA GLU A 62 -6.09 10.78 -8.02
C GLU A 62 -4.76 10.24 -8.55
N LEU A 63 -4.78 9.04 -9.12
CA LEU A 63 -3.60 8.36 -9.65
C LEU A 63 -3.79 8.08 -11.14
N THR A 64 -2.88 8.61 -11.95
CA THR A 64 -2.90 8.42 -13.40
C THR A 64 -1.92 7.32 -13.79
N VAL A 65 -2.41 6.21 -14.35
CA VAL A 65 -1.63 5.03 -14.72
C VAL A 65 -1.78 4.73 -16.21
N GLN A 66 -0.71 4.38 -16.91
CA GLN A 66 -0.82 3.97 -18.32
C GLN A 66 -1.42 2.56 -18.41
N PRO A 67 -2.47 2.34 -19.22
CA PRO A 67 -3.06 1.01 -19.38
C PRO A 67 -2.11 0.07 -20.11
N ASP A 68 -1.85 -1.11 -19.52
CA ASP A 68 -1.01 -2.15 -20.12
C ASP A 68 -1.82 -3.22 -20.89
N LYS A 69 -3.14 -3.22 -20.73
CA LYS A 69 -4.06 -4.08 -21.49
C LYS A 69 -4.64 -3.29 -22.66
N CYS A 70 -4.46 -3.79 -23.87
CA CYS A 70 -5.14 -3.30 -25.05
C CYS A 70 -6.46 -4.07 -25.21
N GLU A 71 -7.60 -3.38 -25.14
CA GLU A 71 -8.87 -3.94 -25.62
C GLU A 71 -8.76 -4.05 -27.16
N ALA A 72 -8.81 -5.28 -27.70
CA ALA A 72 -8.54 -5.57 -29.11
C ALA A 72 -9.60 -5.02 -30.10
N ASN A 73 -10.63 -4.30 -29.63
CA ASN A 73 -11.76 -3.86 -30.46
C ASN A 73 -12.09 -2.35 -30.40
N SER A 74 -11.25 -1.54 -29.77
CA SER A 74 -11.46 -0.09 -29.77
C SER A 74 -10.67 0.54 -30.94
N LEU A 75 -11.33 0.70 -32.10
CA LEU A 75 -10.84 1.46 -33.26
C LEU A 75 -10.73 2.98 -32.99
N VAL A 76 -10.69 3.40 -31.73
CA VAL A 76 -10.53 4.79 -31.31
C VAL A 76 -9.25 4.85 -30.50
N GLU A 77 -8.27 5.56 -31.05
CA GLU A 77 -7.06 5.98 -30.36
C GLU A 77 -7.43 6.67 -29.04
N SER A 78 -7.39 5.91 -27.96
CA SER A 78 -7.27 6.45 -26.62
C SER A 78 -6.33 5.54 -25.87
N ARG A 79 -5.04 5.64 -26.23
CA ARG A 79 -3.91 5.34 -25.33
C ARG A 79 -3.88 6.36 -24.17
N GLY A 80 -5.04 6.74 -23.66
CA GLY A 80 -5.21 7.69 -22.57
C GLY A 80 -4.86 6.99 -21.26
N ALA A 81 -4.21 7.70 -20.36
CA ALA A 81 -3.93 7.17 -19.04
C ALA A 81 -5.24 6.93 -18.27
N VAL A 82 -5.28 5.86 -17.49
CA VAL A 82 -6.39 5.48 -16.62
C VAL A 82 -6.28 6.26 -15.33
N CYS A 83 -7.34 7.02 -15.02
CA CYS A 83 -7.46 7.74 -13.76
C CYS A 83 -8.10 6.85 -12.68
N ILE A 84 -7.33 6.52 -11.65
CA ILE A 84 -7.76 5.75 -10.49
C ILE A 84 -7.98 6.72 -9.33
N THR A 85 -9.18 6.68 -8.75
CA THR A 85 -9.57 7.52 -7.60
C THR A 85 -10.05 6.63 -6.46
N ALA A 86 -10.35 7.24 -5.31
CA ALA A 86 -10.98 6.53 -4.19
C ALA A 86 -12.36 5.93 -4.53
N TYR A 87 -12.96 6.35 -5.65
CA TYR A 87 -14.27 5.91 -6.11
C TYR A 87 -14.20 4.81 -7.19
N SER A 88 -13.00 4.52 -7.69
CA SER A 88 -12.81 3.53 -8.76
C SER A 88 -13.14 2.12 -8.28
N LYS A 89 -13.93 1.40 -9.09
CA LYS A 89 -14.24 -0.02 -8.84
C LYS A 89 -13.10 -0.90 -9.33
N TRP A 90 -12.85 -2.00 -8.62
CA TRP A 90 -11.79 -2.95 -8.97
C TRP A 90 -11.94 -3.53 -10.38
N GLU A 91 -13.17 -3.78 -10.82
CA GLU A 91 -13.47 -4.32 -12.16
C GLU A 91 -12.92 -3.43 -13.29
N VAL A 92 -13.01 -2.10 -13.14
CA VAL A 92 -12.51 -1.15 -14.13
C VAL A 92 -10.98 -1.16 -14.15
N VAL A 93 -10.36 -1.12 -12.98
CA VAL A 93 -8.90 -1.11 -12.82
C VAL A 93 -8.27 -2.41 -13.34
N SER A 94 -8.82 -3.56 -12.95
CA SER A 94 -8.32 -4.87 -13.35
C SER A 94 -8.49 -5.18 -14.84
N ARG A 95 -9.48 -4.58 -15.51
CA ARG A 95 -9.64 -4.67 -16.97
C ARG A 95 -8.56 -3.88 -17.72
N ALA A 96 -8.14 -2.74 -17.18
CA ALA A 96 -7.15 -1.88 -17.84
C ALA A 96 -5.70 -2.27 -17.52
N LEU A 97 -5.43 -2.85 -16.35
CA LEU A 97 -4.09 -3.15 -15.87
C LEU A 97 -3.77 -4.65 -15.87
N ARG A 98 -2.52 -5.00 -16.18
CA ARG A 98 -1.98 -6.38 -16.07
C ARG A 98 -1.58 -6.68 -14.62
N VAL A 99 -2.57 -6.67 -13.73
CA VAL A 99 -2.42 -7.01 -12.30
C VAL A 99 -2.04 -8.49 -12.13
N ALA A 100 -1.36 -8.83 -11.04
CA ALA A 100 -0.98 -10.19 -10.71
C ALA A 100 -2.20 -11.14 -10.68
N GLU A 101 -2.13 -12.28 -11.35
CA GLU A 101 -3.26 -13.21 -11.48
C GLU A 101 -3.66 -13.87 -10.15
N ARG A 102 -2.68 -14.08 -9.26
CA ARG A 102 -2.89 -14.74 -7.96
C ARG A 102 -2.74 -13.71 -6.85
N PRO A 103 -3.83 -13.21 -6.24
CA PRO A 103 -3.74 -12.26 -5.15
C PRO A 103 -3.21 -12.92 -3.88
N VAL A 104 -2.57 -12.11 -3.04
CA VAL A 104 -2.29 -12.50 -1.65
C VAL A 104 -3.56 -12.33 -0.83
N VAL A 105 -3.95 -13.36 -0.09
CA VAL A 105 -5.11 -13.29 0.81
C VAL A 105 -4.68 -12.64 2.12
N LEU A 106 -5.27 -11.50 2.46
CA LEU A 106 -5.04 -10.79 3.70
C LEU A 106 -6.17 -11.11 4.69
N ASN A 107 -5.84 -11.87 5.72
CA ASN A 107 -6.75 -12.16 6.82
C ASN A 107 -6.38 -11.31 8.04
N ARG A 108 -7.21 -10.32 8.36
CA ARG A 108 -7.07 -9.51 9.56
C ARG A 108 -7.80 -10.18 10.72
N ALA A 109 -7.22 -11.24 11.28
CA ALA A 109 -7.66 -11.80 12.54
C ALA A 109 -6.95 -11.01 13.68
N SER A 110 -7.71 -10.36 14.57
CA SER A 110 -7.08 -9.70 15.72
C SER A 110 -6.56 -10.73 16.73
N SER A 111 -5.46 -10.39 17.41
CA SER A 111 -4.93 -11.17 18.54
C SER A 111 -5.73 -10.97 19.85
N THR A 112 -6.72 -10.08 19.85
CA THR A 112 -7.50 -9.68 21.03
C THR A 112 -9.01 -9.60 20.71
N ASN A 113 -9.69 -10.75 20.62
CA ASN A 113 -11.16 -10.90 20.67
C ASN A 113 -12.05 -10.12 19.66
N THR A 114 -11.49 -9.35 18.73
CA THR A 114 -12.22 -8.72 17.61
C THR A 114 -12.08 -9.58 16.37
N THR A 115 -13.01 -10.50 16.13
CA THR A 115 -13.06 -11.22 14.86
C THR A 115 -13.49 -10.26 13.77
N ASN A 116 -12.74 -10.20 12.66
CA ASN A 116 -13.16 -9.42 11.49
C ASN A 116 -14.41 -10.07 10.88
N PRO A 117 -15.60 -9.41 10.95
CA PRO A 117 -16.85 -10.02 10.51
C PRO A 117 -16.99 -10.01 8.98
N PHE A 118 -16.15 -9.25 8.26
CA PHE A 118 -16.27 -9.06 6.82
C PHE A 118 -15.44 -10.04 5.98
N GLY A 119 -14.67 -10.90 6.64
CA GLY A 119 -13.80 -11.87 5.98
C GLY A 119 -12.49 -11.26 5.44
N SER A 120 -11.78 -12.05 4.63
CA SER A 120 -10.48 -11.67 4.07
C SER A 120 -10.61 -10.69 2.90
N THR A 121 -9.56 -9.90 2.69
CA THR A 121 -9.35 -9.08 1.49
C THR A 121 -8.28 -9.71 0.59
N PHE A 122 -8.21 -9.26 -0.66
CA PHE A 122 -7.31 -9.76 -1.70
C PHE A 122 -6.37 -8.66 -2.15
N CYS A 123 -5.07 -8.88 -2.02
CA CYS A 123 -4.04 -7.92 -2.43
C CYS A 123 -3.49 -8.28 -3.80
N TYR A 124 -3.71 -7.41 -4.78
CA TYR A 124 -3.21 -7.54 -6.15
C TYR A 124 -2.04 -6.58 -6.38
N GLY A 125 -0.91 -7.11 -6.82
CA GLY A 125 0.25 -6.30 -7.18
C GLY A 125 0.20 -5.83 -8.64
N TYR A 126 0.64 -4.60 -8.87
CA TYR A 126 0.90 -4.03 -10.19
C TYR A 126 2.05 -3.03 -10.09
N GLN A 127 3.18 -3.32 -10.75
CA GLN A 127 4.39 -2.50 -10.68
C GLN A 127 4.82 -2.19 -9.22
N ASP A 128 4.73 -0.93 -8.82
CA ASP A 128 5.05 -0.36 -7.51
C ASP A 128 3.80 -0.03 -6.67
N ILE A 129 2.67 -0.65 -7.04
CA ILE A 129 1.35 -0.45 -6.46
C ILE A 129 0.77 -1.79 -5.99
N ILE A 130 0.11 -1.78 -4.82
CA ILE A 130 -0.71 -2.90 -4.34
C ILE A 130 -2.14 -2.40 -4.15
N PHE A 131 -3.10 -3.11 -4.71
CA PHE A 131 -4.52 -2.88 -4.51
C PHE A 131 -5.08 -3.91 -3.51
N GLU A 132 -5.57 -3.45 -2.36
CA GLU A 132 -6.36 -4.28 -1.44
C GLU A 132 -7.83 -4.22 -1.85
N VAL A 133 -8.41 -5.37 -2.19
CA VAL A 133 -9.76 -5.49 -2.75
C VAL A 133 -10.62 -6.34 -1.83
N MET A 134 -11.84 -5.87 -1.55
CA MET A 134 -12.83 -6.63 -0.79
C MET A 134 -13.62 -7.60 -1.68
N SER A 135 -14.33 -8.54 -1.06
CA SER A 135 -15.18 -9.52 -1.76
C SER A 135 -16.29 -8.90 -2.62
N ASN A 136 -16.67 -7.65 -2.36
CA ASN A 136 -17.69 -6.91 -3.09
C ASN A 136 -17.13 -6.04 -4.25
N ASN A 137 -15.88 -6.27 -4.69
CA ASN A 137 -15.19 -5.55 -5.78
C ASN A 137 -14.90 -4.06 -5.52
N TYR A 138 -15.00 -3.58 -4.28
CA TYR A 138 -14.49 -2.27 -3.89
C TYR A 138 -13.03 -2.35 -3.46
N ILE A 139 -12.25 -1.35 -3.84
CA ILE A 139 -10.86 -1.19 -3.42
C ILE A 139 -10.89 -0.61 -2.00
N ALA A 140 -10.34 -1.32 -1.02
CA ALA A 140 -10.27 -0.88 0.38
C ALA A 140 -9.09 0.04 0.64
N SER A 141 -7.93 -0.27 0.04
CA SER A 141 -6.75 0.56 0.14
C SER A 141 -5.83 0.40 -1.07
N ILE A 142 -5.01 1.41 -1.31
CA ILE A 142 -3.91 1.37 -2.27
C ILE A 142 -2.60 1.60 -1.52
N THR A 143 -1.64 0.70 -1.69
CA THR A 143 -0.29 0.90 -1.18
C THR A 143 0.65 1.27 -2.33
N LEU A 144 1.29 2.43 -2.22
CA LEU A 144 2.37 2.85 -3.11
C LEU A 144 3.69 2.58 -2.40
N TYR A 145 4.63 1.90 -3.04
CA TYR A 145 5.91 1.58 -2.44
C TYR A 145 7.03 1.69 -3.44
N GLN A 146 8.22 2.05 -2.98
CA GLN A 146 9.38 2.04 -3.86
C GLN A 146 10.12 0.69 -3.79
N PRO A 147 10.32 -0.01 -4.92
CA PRO A 147 11.15 -1.21 -4.95
C PRO A 147 12.59 -0.94 -4.54
N GLU A 148 13.21 -1.88 -3.82
CA GLU A 148 14.62 -1.75 -3.45
C GLU A 148 15.50 -1.64 -4.71
N GLY A 149 16.45 -0.69 -4.70
CA GLY A 149 17.34 -0.41 -5.84
C GLY A 149 16.81 0.60 -6.86
N SER A 150 15.53 0.99 -6.80
CA SER A 150 14.94 2.00 -7.70
C SER A 150 15.02 3.43 -7.16
N ARG A 151 15.69 3.66 -6.02
CA ARG A 151 15.83 5.00 -5.40
C ARG A 151 16.56 5.95 -6.35
N PRO A 152 15.94 7.04 -6.83
CA PRO A 152 16.69 8.16 -7.35
C PRO A 152 17.61 8.65 -6.24
N ARG A 153 18.86 8.97 -6.57
CA ARG A 153 19.72 9.73 -5.66
C ARG A 153 19.13 11.14 -5.57
N TYR A 154 18.14 11.34 -4.72
CA TYR A 154 17.71 12.69 -4.37
C TYR A 154 18.81 13.29 -3.48
N ALA A 155 19.77 13.95 -4.11
CA ALA A 155 20.62 14.91 -3.44
C ALA A 155 19.74 16.12 -3.13
N VAL A 156 19.42 16.33 -1.86
CA VAL A 156 18.83 17.60 -1.41
C VAL A 156 19.93 18.65 -1.55
N ASN A 157 20.02 19.25 -2.74
CA ASN A 157 20.90 20.38 -2.98
C ASN A 157 20.23 21.62 -2.36
N SER A 158 20.59 21.88 -1.10
CA SER A 158 20.16 23.04 -0.31
C SER A 158 18.77 22.94 0.32
N ILE A 159 18.76 22.93 1.65
CA ILE A 159 17.69 23.55 2.43
C ILE A 159 18.02 25.05 2.41
N ALA A 160 17.11 25.87 1.89
CA ALA A 160 17.21 27.33 1.98
C ALA A 160 16.99 27.78 3.43
#